data_AF-A0A0U5JX22-F1
#
_entry.id   AF-A0A0U5JX22-F1
#
_cell.length_a   1.000
_cell.length_b   1.000
_cell.length_c   1.000
_cell.angle_alpha   90.00
_cell.angle_beta   90.00
_cell.angle_gamma   90.00
#
_symmetry.space_group_name_H-M   'P 1'
#
loop_
_entity.id
_entity.type
_entity.pdbx_description
1 polymer ?
#
loop_
_entity_poly.entity_id
_entity_poly.type
_entity_poly.pdbx_seq_one_letter_code
_entity_poly.pdbx_strand_id
1 'polypeptide(L)'
;MSPYLYQMNRLEFCNVWKSIKKVGDKEIEVPMSLSTFNRRRSWAQENYPDWQKVFLASGRVDLKEYQKFETFRSERYYEDHESPYVKALRGD
;
A
#
# COMPACT_ATOMS: atom_id res chain seq x y z
N MET A 1 -14.09 4.27 24.27
CA MET A 1 -13.09 4.02 23.22
C MET A 1 -13.82 3.86 21.89
N SER A 2 -13.33 4.46 20.80
CA SER A 2 -13.95 4.29 19.48
C SER A 2 -13.86 2.82 19.04
N PRO A 3 -14.95 2.18 18.58
CA PRO A 3 -14.94 0.77 18.17
C PRO A 3 -14.08 0.51 16.90
N TYR A 4 -13.55 1.57 16.28
CA TYR A 4 -12.81 1.52 15.02
C TYR A 4 -11.34 1.91 15.18
N LEU A 5 -10.70 1.55 16.29
CA LEU A 5 -9.36 2.05 16.68
C LEU A 5 -8.28 1.87 15.58
N TYR A 6 -8.50 0.99 14.61
CA TYR A 6 -7.59 0.73 13.49
C TYR A 6 -8.24 0.83 12.12
N GLN A 7 -9.46 1.37 12.02
CA GLN A 7 -10.15 1.53 10.74
C GLN A 7 -10.34 3.00 10.42
N MET A 8 -9.86 3.43 9.27
CA MET A 8 -9.99 4.81 8.80
C MET A 8 -10.94 4.87 7.62
N ASN A 9 -11.71 5.95 7.52
CA ASN A 9 -12.34 6.26 6.23
C ASN A 9 -11.26 6.64 5.21
N ARG A 10 -11.60 6.66 3.92
CA ARG A 10 -10.63 6.96 2.85
C ARG A 10 -9.86 8.26 3.06
N LEU A 11 -10.52 9.34 3.49
CA LEU A 11 -9.88 10.65 3.66
C LEU A 11 -8.87 10.62 4.82
N GLU A 12 -9.27 10.06 5.96
CA GLU A 12 -8.38 9.84 7.11
C GLU A 12 -7.17 9.00 6.70
N PHE A 13 -7.43 7.89 6.00
CA PHE A 13 -6.40 6.99 5.52
C PHE A 13 -5.39 7.70 4.59
N CYS A 14 -5.87 8.42 3.57
CA CYS A 14 -5.02 9.14 2.62
C CYS A 14 -4.14 10.21 3.28
N ASN A 15 -4.60 10.82 4.38
CA ASN A 15 -3.84 11.81 5.12
C ASN A 15 -2.73 11.18 5.98
N VAL A 16 -2.99 10.00 6.53
CA VAL A 16 -2.00 9.24 7.32
C VAL A 16 -0.98 8.57 6.39
N TRP A 17 -1.47 7.94 5.34
CA TRP A 17 -0.64 7.26 4.34
C TRP A 17 -0.21 8.25 3.27
N LYS A 18 0.82 9.04 3.57
CA LYS A 18 1.34 10.05 2.66
C LYS A 18 2.11 9.43 1.49
N SER A 19 2.28 10.20 0.44
CA SER A 19 3.14 9.90 -0.72
C SER A 19 4.23 10.96 -0.81
N ILE A 20 5.41 10.57 -1.27
CA ILE A 20 6.50 11.50 -1.53
C ILE A 20 6.29 12.08 -2.93
N LYS A 21 6.31 13.40 -3.04
CA LYS A 21 6.27 14.12 -4.32
C LYS A 21 7.57 14.91 -4.48
N LYS A 22 8.23 14.74 -5.62
CA LYS A 22 9.38 15.57 -6.02
C LYS A 22 8.90 16.88 -6.64
N VAL A 23 9.39 18.00 -6.13
CA VAL A 23 9.15 19.35 -6.67
C VAL A 23 10.52 20.03 -6.79
N GLY A 24 11.04 20.07 -8.02
CA GLY A 24 12.46 20.38 -8.24
C GLY A 24 13.34 19.35 -7.52
N ASP A 25 14.32 19.84 -6.76
CA ASP A 25 15.24 19.00 -5.98
C ASP A 25 14.72 18.65 -4.58
N LYS A 26 13.47 19.00 -4.25
CA LYS A 26 12.88 18.76 -2.93
C LYS A 26 11.87 17.62 -2.95
N GLU A 27 11.92 16.81 -1.90
CA GLU A 27 10.89 15.81 -1.59
C GLU A 27 9.94 16.37 -0.54
N ILE A 28 8.65 16.40 -0.86
CA ILE A 28 7.59 16.82 0.06
C ILE A 28 6.63 15.66 0.31
N GLU A 29 6.20 15.50 1.55
CA GLU A 29 5.12 14.58 1.88
C GLU A 29 3.76 15.23 1.53
N VAL A 30 2.97 14.53 0.72
CA VAL A 30 1.60 14.94 0.38
C VAL A 30 0.64 13.80 0.72
N PRO A 31 -0.62 14.09 1.07
CA PRO A 31 -1.62 13.04 1.20
C PRO A 31 -1.69 12.16 -0.04
N MET A 32 -1.90 10.86 0.14
CA MET A 32 -2.09 9.96 -0.98
C MET A 32 -3.29 10.40 -1.83
N SER A 33 -3.09 10.48 -3.14
CA SER A 33 -4.17 10.83 -4.06
C SER A 33 -5.22 9.71 -4.15
N LEU A 34 -6.45 10.08 -4.51
CA LEU A 34 -7.52 9.12 -4.79
C LEU A 34 -7.12 8.12 -5.88
N SER A 35 -6.40 8.57 -6.90
CA SER A 35 -5.91 7.70 -7.98
C SER A 35 -4.95 6.62 -7.46
N THR A 36 -4.00 6.98 -6.59
CA THR A 36 -3.07 6.03 -5.97
C THR A 36 -3.82 5.06 -5.07
N PHE A 37 -4.76 5.57 -4.26
CA PHE A 37 -5.62 4.73 -3.42
C PHE A 37 -6.37 3.67 -4.25
N ASN A 38 -7.04 4.08 -5.32
CA ASN A 38 -7.79 3.17 -6.19
C ASN A 38 -6.88 2.16 -6.88
N ARG A 39 -5.71 2.58 -7.38
CA ARG A 39 -4.72 1.66 -7.96
C ARG A 39 -4.27 0.60 -6.96
N ARG A 40 -4.00 0.99 -5.71
CA ARG A 40 -3.62 0.04 -4.66
C ARG A 40 -4.76 -0.94 -4.34
N ARG A 41 -5.99 -0.46 -4.30
CA ARG A 41 -7.18 -1.30 -4.10
C ARG A 41 -7.35 -2.31 -5.23
N SER A 42 -7.29 -1.88 -6.49
CA SER A 42 -7.40 -2.77 -7.65
C SER A 42 -6.28 -3.80 -7.67
N TRP A 43 -5.04 -3.38 -7.42
CA TRP A 43 -3.91 -4.31 -7.34
C TRP A 43 -4.11 -5.34 -6.23
N ALA A 44 -4.61 -4.93 -5.05
CA ALA A 44 -4.90 -5.86 -3.96
C ALA A 44 -5.98 -6.88 -4.35
N GLN A 45 -7.03 -6.45 -5.06
CA GLN A 45 -8.10 -7.34 -5.53
C GLN A 45 -7.58 -8.44 -6.47
N GLU A 46 -6.57 -8.12 -7.25
CA GLU A 46 -5.97 -9.04 -8.22
C GLU A 46 -4.88 -9.94 -7.61
N ASN A 47 -4.13 -9.44 -6.62
CA ASN A 47 -2.87 -10.05 -6.19
C ASN A 47 -2.80 -10.44 -4.70
N TYR A 48 -3.74 -9.97 -3.87
CA TYR A 48 -3.71 -10.20 -2.42
C TYR A 48 -5.00 -10.89 -1.94
N PRO A 49 -4.95 -12.19 -1.58
CA PRO A 49 -6.14 -12.97 -1.22
C PRO A 49 -7.00 -12.34 -0.11
N ASP A 50 -6.34 -11.67 0.84
CA ASP A 50 -6.97 -11.05 2.01
C ASP A 50 -7.37 -9.58 1.79
N TRP A 51 -7.47 -9.10 0.55
CA TRP A 51 -7.77 -7.69 0.25
C TRP A 51 -9.06 -7.17 0.88
N GLN A 52 -10.06 -8.03 1.10
CA GLN A 52 -11.33 -7.67 1.74
C GLN A 52 -11.18 -7.34 3.23
N LYS A 53 -10.14 -7.87 3.89
CA LYS A 53 -9.77 -7.52 5.27
C LYS A 53 -9.08 -6.14 5.33
N VAL A 54 -8.46 -5.73 4.22
CA VAL A 54 -7.79 -4.42 4.08
C VAL A 54 -8.79 -3.34 3.69
N PHE A 55 -9.50 -3.52 2.57
CA PHE A 55 -10.47 -2.58 2.01
C PHE A 55 -11.89 -3.08 2.30
N LEU A 56 -12.43 -2.64 3.42
CA LEU A 56 -13.69 -3.14 3.97
C LEU A 56 -14.88 -2.74 3.08
N ALA A 57 -15.93 -3.56 3.09
CA ALA A 57 -17.17 -3.28 2.36
C ALA A 57 -17.82 -1.94 2.74
N SER A 58 -17.57 -1.46 3.97
CA SER A 58 -17.99 -0.14 4.45
C SER A 58 -17.26 1.04 3.79
N GLY A 59 -16.26 0.78 2.94
CA GLY A 59 -15.39 1.80 2.35
C GLY A 59 -14.28 2.29 3.29
N ARG A 60 -14.17 1.69 4.49
CA ARG A 60 -13.07 1.93 5.42
C ARG A 60 -11.86 1.06 5.09
N VAL A 61 -10.70 1.46 5.60
CA VAL A 61 -9.45 0.71 5.49
C VAL A 61 -9.02 0.26 6.88
N ASP A 62 -8.75 -1.03 7.04
CA ASP A 62 -8.10 -1.55 8.25
C ASP A 62 -6.58 -1.33 8.15
N LEU A 63 -6.02 -0.53 9.05
CA LEU A 63 -4.62 -0.13 9.04
C LEU A 63 -3.66 -1.28 9.30
N LYS A 64 -4.05 -2.24 10.17
CA LYS A 64 -3.18 -3.38 10.51
C LYS A 64 -3.09 -4.32 9.31
N GLU A 65 -4.20 -4.59 8.67
CA GLU A 65 -4.23 -5.40 7.46
C GLU A 65 -3.55 -4.67 6.29
N TYR A 66 -3.71 -3.35 6.20
CA TYR A 66 -3.01 -2.54 5.19
C TYR A 66 -1.49 -2.61 5.32
N GLN A 67 -0.94 -2.62 6.53
CA GLN A 67 0.50 -2.78 6.75
C GLN A 67 1.02 -4.12 6.20
N LYS A 68 0.32 -5.22 6.51
CA LYS A 68 0.67 -6.55 5.97
C LYS A 68 0.60 -6.57 4.44
N PHE A 69 -0.45 -5.99 3.89
CA PHE A 69 -0.62 -5.83 2.45
C PHE A 69 0.54 -5.05 1.81
N GLU A 70 0.96 -3.94 2.42
CA GLU A 70 2.04 -3.12 1.85
C GLU A 70 3.39 -3.85 1.89
N THR A 71 3.66 -4.62 2.95
CA THR A 71 4.83 -5.51 3.02
C THR A 71 4.80 -6.53 1.88
N PHE A 72 3.70 -7.28 1.73
CA PHE A 72 3.54 -8.26 0.67
C PHE A 72 3.70 -7.64 -0.74
N ARG A 73 3.07 -6.48 -0.96
CA ARG A 73 3.18 -5.75 -2.23
C ARG A 73 4.62 -5.30 -2.52
N SER A 74 5.34 -4.85 -1.50
CA SER A 74 6.73 -4.44 -1.64
C SER A 74 7.63 -5.63 -1.99
N GLU A 75 7.44 -6.77 -1.33
CA GLU A 75 8.19 -8.01 -1.61
C GLU A 75 7.97 -8.47 -3.06
N ARG A 76 6.71 -8.52 -3.52
CA ARG A 76 6.39 -8.83 -4.92
C ARG A 76 7.02 -7.86 -5.90
N TYR A 77 6.99 -6.56 -5.61
CA TYR A 77 7.64 -5.56 -6.46
C TYR A 77 9.15 -5.82 -6.56
N TYR A 78 9.80 -6.17 -5.45
CA TYR A 78 11.22 -6.54 -5.46
C TYR A 78 11.46 -7.81 -6.28
N GLU A 79 10.70 -8.88 -6.10
CA GLU A 79 10.87 -10.13 -6.88
C GLU A 79 10.74 -9.91 -8.40
N ASP A 80 9.78 -9.08 -8.81
CA ASP A 80 9.52 -8.75 -10.21
C ASP A 80 10.60 -7.85 -10.82
N HIS A 81 11.24 -7.00 -10.00
CA HIS A 81 12.25 -6.03 -10.43
C HIS A 81 13.66 -6.37 -9.93
N GLU A 82 13.84 -7.57 -9.37
CA GLU A 82 15.11 -8.02 -8.85
C GLU A 82 16.08 -8.20 -10.02
N SER A 83 17.24 -7.54 -9.91
CA SER A 83 18.27 -7.58 -10.95
C SER A 83 18.68 -9.03 -11.23
N PRO A 84 18.86 -9.43 -12.50
CA PRO A 84 19.34 -10.77 -12.86
C PRO A 84 20.62 -11.18 -12.12
N TYR A 85 21.47 -10.21 -11.76
CA TYR A 85 22.68 -10.44 -10.99
C TYR A 85 22.41 -10.90 -9.55
N VAL A 86 21.38 -10.36 -8.91
CA VAL A 86 20.98 -10.74 -7.55
C VAL A 86 20.33 -12.13 -7.57
N LYS A 87 19.53 -12.43 -8.60
CA LYS A 87 18.98 -13.79 -8.83
C LYS A 87 20.11 -14.83 -8.99
N ALA A 88 21.15 -14.50 -9.77
CA ALA A 88 22.31 -15.38 -9.97
C ALA A 88 23.14 -15.61 -8.69
N LEU A 89 23.17 -14.64 -7.76
CA LEU A 89 23.85 -14.80 -6.47
C LEU A 89 23.08 -15.68 -5.47
N ARG A 90 21.76 -15.84 -5.63
CA ARG A 90 20.94 -16.75 -4.81
C ARG A 90 21.06 -18.21 -5.23
N GLY A 91 21.55 -18.49 -6.44
CA GLY A 91 21.87 -19.83 -6.91
C GLY A 91 20.65 -20.72 -7.23
N ASP A 92 19.60 -20.13 -7.79
CA ASP A 92 18.48 -20.88 -8.40
C ASP A 92 18.83 -21.40 -9.81
#